data_AF-A1B6U5-F1
#
_entry.id   AF-A1B6U5-F1
#
_cell.length_a   1.000
_cell.length_b   1.000
_cell.length_c   1.000
_cell.angle_alpha   90.00
_cell.angle_beta   90.00
_cell.angle_gamma   90.00
#
_symmetry.space_group_name_H-M   'P 1'
#
loop_
_entity.id
_entity.type
_entity.pdbx_description
1 polymer ?
#
loop_
_entity_poly.entity_id
_entity_poly.type
_entity_poly.pdbx_seq_one_letter_code
_entity_poly.pdbx_strand_id
1 'polypeptide(L)'
;MTEIATHPRIKLSKLRDIGWSLWDPIGLLDPESPAGRWDDEANLSFADEYDSYLVAAASQLRRGTSPDEVVAFLVEIETEHMGMGDNQSARSRAEAVVDATLADETIWTWPDAQGRFRV
;
A
#
# COMPACT_ATOMS: atom_id res chain seq x y z
N MET A 1 14.98 -0.91 -32.41
CA MET A 1 13.69 -1.45 -31.94
C MET A 1 13.59 -1.13 -30.47
N THR A 2 12.72 -0.20 -30.09
CA THR A 2 12.55 0.19 -28.68
C THR A 2 11.75 -0.92 -28.01
N GLU A 3 12.31 -1.60 -27.00
CA GLU A 3 11.53 -2.52 -26.18
C GLU A 3 10.38 -1.73 -25.54
N ILE A 4 9.17 -2.16 -25.85
CA ILE A 4 7.97 -1.67 -25.19
C ILE A 4 8.10 -2.09 -23.72
N ALA A 5 8.05 -1.14 -22.78
CA ALA A 5 8.08 -1.46 -21.37
C ALA A 5 6.87 -2.36 -21.02
N THR A 6 7.11 -3.65 -20.85
CA THR A 6 6.12 -4.68 -20.49
C THR A 6 5.79 -4.68 -18.99
N HIS A 7 6.28 -3.68 -18.25
CA HIS A 7 6.16 -3.64 -16.80
C HIS A 7 4.77 -3.10 -16.41
N PRO A 8 3.99 -3.82 -15.59
CA PRO A 8 2.74 -3.32 -15.05
C PRO A 8 2.99 -2.12 -14.14
N ARG A 9 1.99 -1.25 -14.08
CA ARG A 9 1.94 -0.10 -13.18
C ARG A 9 1.04 -0.42 -12.00
N ILE A 10 1.38 0.12 -10.84
CA ILE A 10 0.54 0.05 -9.63
C ILE A 10 -0.60 1.07 -9.76
N LYS A 11 -1.82 0.64 -9.46
CA LYS A 11 -2.98 1.50 -9.27
C LYS A 11 -2.98 2.03 -7.83
N LEU A 12 -2.41 3.22 -7.65
CA LEU A 12 -2.17 3.79 -6.31
C LEU A 12 -3.44 3.95 -5.47
N SER A 13 -4.58 4.31 -6.07
CA SER A 13 -5.84 4.44 -5.33
C SER A 13 -6.28 3.13 -4.65
N LYS A 14 -5.99 1.97 -5.27
CA LYS A 14 -6.27 0.66 -4.68
C LYS A 14 -5.37 0.35 -3.48
N LEU A 15 -4.08 0.67 -3.59
CA LEU A 15 -3.16 0.55 -2.47
C LEU A 15 -3.55 1.47 -1.32
N ARG A 16 -3.97 2.70 -1.62
CA ARG A 16 -4.49 3.63 -0.62
C ARG A 16 -5.73 3.09 0.06
N ASP A 17 -6.71 2.57 -0.69
CA ASP A 17 -7.89 1.95 -0.09
C ASP A 17 -7.51 0.83 0.89
N ILE A 18 -6.53 -0.02 0.54
CA ILE A 18 -6.02 -1.08 1.42
C ILE A 18 -5.29 -0.50 2.65
N GLY A 19 -4.31 0.38 2.43
CA GLY A 19 -3.45 0.92 3.48
C GLY A 19 -4.22 1.74 4.51
N TRP A 20 -5.10 2.63 4.06
CA TRP A 20 -5.93 3.44 4.94
C TRP A 20 -6.98 2.62 5.70
N SER A 21 -7.44 1.48 5.16
CA SER A 21 -8.44 0.63 5.83
C SER A 21 -7.83 -0.37 6.82
N LEU A 22 -6.60 -0.84 6.57
CA LEU A 22 -6.02 -1.98 7.29
C LEU A 22 -4.77 -1.63 8.10
N TRP A 23 -4.04 -0.57 7.73
CA TRP A 23 -2.74 -0.30 8.31
C TRP A 23 -2.72 0.90 9.25
N ASP A 24 -3.27 2.05 8.81
CA ASP A 24 -3.22 3.39 9.44
C ASP A 24 -2.64 3.41 10.88
N PRO A 25 -1.32 3.28 11.03
CA PRO A 25 -0.72 3.08 12.34
C PRO A 25 -0.63 4.37 13.14
N ILE A 26 -0.64 5.52 12.48
CA ILE A 26 -0.63 6.85 13.11
C ILE A 26 -2.06 7.22 13.56
N GLY A 27 -3.08 6.62 12.95
CA GLY A 27 -4.48 6.92 13.24
C GLY A 27 -4.91 8.26 12.65
N LEU A 28 -4.45 8.58 11.44
CA LEU A 28 -4.79 9.86 10.80
C LEU A 28 -6.24 9.87 10.27
N LEU A 29 -6.85 8.71 10.03
CA LEU A 29 -8.30 8.57 9.79
C LEU A 29 -9.03 8.07 11.05
N ASP A 30 -8.69 8.63 12.20
CA ASP A 30 -9.42 8.38 13.45
C ASP A 30 -10.92 8.71 13.27
N PRO A 31 -11.85 7.80 13.65
CA PRO A 31 -13.29 8.06 13.67
C PRO A 31 -13.70 9.34 14.42
N GLU A 32 -12.89 9.80 15.36
CA GLU A 32 -13.20 10.97 16.19
C GLU A 32 -12.69 12.29 15.58
N SER A 33 -11.66 12.28 14.72
CA SER A 33 -11.29 13.38 13.80
C SER A 33 -9.84 13.22 13.25
N PRO A 34 -9.63 13.37 11.93
CA PRO A 34 -10.62 13.50 10.88
C PRO A 34 -11.19 12.15 10.44
N ALA A 35 -12.50 11.96 10.62
CA ALA A 35 -13.20 10.79 10.12
C ALA A 35 -13.40 10.88 8.60
N GLY A 36 -13.53 9.73 7.94
CA GLY A 36 -13.89 9.67 6.52
C GLY A 36 -12.92 8.84 5.70
N ARG A 37 -12.75 9.22 4.44
CA ARG A 37 -11.86 8.56 3.48
C ARG A 37 -10.62 9.39 3.23
N TRP A 38 -9.56 8.73 2.79
CA TRP A 38 -8.31 9.38 2.42
C TRP A 38 -8.46 10.36 1.24
N ASP A 39 -9.49 10.17 0.40
CA ASP A 39 -9.79 11.03 -0.76
C ASP A 39 -10.80 12.14 -0.46
N ASP A 40 -11.24 12.29 0.80
CA ASP A 40 -12.05 13.42 1.24
C ASP A 40 -11.20 14.70 1.27
N GLU A 41 -11.80 15.84 0.91
CA GLU A 41 -11.11 17.14 0.80
C GLU A 41 -10.34 17.53 2.09
N ALA A 42 -10.88 17.17 3.26
CA ALA A 42 -10.26 17.42 4.56
C ALA A 42 -8.97 16.60 4.79
N ASN A 43 -8.81 15.48 4.10
CA ASN A 43 -7.77 14.49 4.32
C ASN A 43 -6.69 14.51 3.22
N LEU A 44 -6.90 15.27 2.14
CA LEU A 44 -5.98 15.35 1.00
C LEU A 44 -4.56 15.82 1.37
N SER A 45 -4.40 16.55 2.49
CA SER A 45 -3.10 17.03 2.96
C SER A 45 -2.16 15.93 3.44
N PHE A 46 -2.69 14.75 3.79
CA PHE A 46 -1.93 13.59 4.25
C PHE A 46 -2.29 12.30 3.50
N ALA A 47 -3.09 12.38 2.44
CA ALA A 47 -3.57 11.22 1.68
C ALA A 47 -2.46 10.32 1.10
N ASP A 48 -1.26 10.86 0.94
CA ASP A 48 -0.07 10.20 0.41
C ASP A 48 0.92 9.71 1.48
N GLU A 49 0.64 9.93 2.77
CA GLU A 49 1.53 9.61 3.91
C GLU A 49 2.11 8.19 3.83
N TYR A 50 1.30 7.21 3.43
CA TYR A 50 1.68 5.80 3.38
C TYR A 50 2.12 5.29 2.01
N ASP A 51 2.06 6.12 0.96
CA ASP A 51 2.23 5.67 -0.42
C ASP A 51 3.57 4.97 -0.65
N SER A 52 4.66 5.54 -0.13
CA SER A 52 6.00 5.04 -0.39
C SER A 52 6.21 3.63 0.17
N TYR A 53 5.70 3.36 1.38
CA TYR A 53 5.77 2.06 2.03
C TYR A 53 4.87 1.03 1.35
N LEU A 54 3.63 1.41 1.01
CA LEU A 54 2.67 0.53 0.33
C LEU A 54 3.16 0.15 -1.08
N VAL A 55 3.71 1.12 -1.82
CA VAL A 55 4.33 0.87 -3.12
C VAL A 55 5.54 -0.06 -2.99
N ALA A 56 6.37 0.12 -1.97
CA ALA A 56 7.51 -0.74 -1.71
C ALA A 56 7.07 -2.18 -1.40
N ALA A 57 6.08 -2.36 -0.50
CA ALA A 57 5.53 -3.67 -0.14
C ALA A 57 4.92 -4.39 -1.37
N ALA A 58 4.03 -3.73 -2.11
CA ALA A 58 3.43 -4.31 -3.32
C ALA A 58 4.50 -4.67 -4.37
N SER A 59 5.52 -3.83 -4.52
CA SER A 59 6.62 -4.10 -5.45
C SER A 59 7.50 -5.26 -5.02
N GLN A 60 7.71 -5.47 -3.71
CA GLN A 60 8.42 -6.63 -3.16
C GLN A 60 7.65 -7.92 -3.44
N LEU A 61 6.35 -7.96 -3.11
CA LEU A 61 5.47 -9.11 -3.39
C LEU A 61 5.49 -9.49 -4.87
N ARG A 62 5.37 -8.49 -5.77
CA ARG A 62 5.43 -8.72 -7.22
C ARG A 62 6.77 -9.30 -7.69
N ARG A 63 7.89 -8.95 -7.03
CA ARG A 63 9.22 -9.49 -7.35
C ARG A 63 9.47 -10.87 -6.75
N GLY A 64 8.50 -11.43 -6.00
CA GLY A 64 8.61 -12.74 -5.39
C GLY A 64 9.25 -12.76 -4.00
N THR A 65 9.38 -11.60 -3.34
CA THR A 65 9.69 -11.57 -1.89
C THR A 65 8.59 -12.31 -1.14
N SER A 66 8.96 -13.08 -0.10
CA SER A 66 7.97 -13.88 0.62
C SER A 66 6.99 -12.98 1.39
N PRO A 67 5.72 -13.40 1.59
CA PRO A 67 4.76 -12.65 2.39
C PRO A 67 5.28 -12.31 3.79
N ASP A 68 5.95 -13.26 4.46
CA ASP A 68 6.51 -13.07 5.80
C ASP A 68 7.59 -11.97 5.85
N GLU A 69 8.45 -11.88 4.82
CA GLU A 69 9.45 -10.81 4.71
C GLU A 69 8.79 -9.44 4.49
N VAL A 70 7.71 -9.38 3.70
CA VAL A 70 6.99 -8.12 3.48
C VAL A 70 6.19 -7.70 4.72
N VAL A 71 5.64 -8.66 5.47
CA VAL A 71 5.05 -8.42 6.79
C VAL A 71 6.09 -7.85 7.74
N ALA A 72 7.28 -8.46 7.82
CA ALA A 72 8.36 -7.97 8.67
C ALA A 72 8.79 -6.54 8.28
N PHE A 73 8.88 -6.25 6.98
CA PHE A 73 9.14 -4.90 6.48
C PHE A 73 8.09 -3.88 6.94
N LEU A 74 6.80 -4.18 6.83
CA LEU A 74 5.74 -3.26 7.28
C LEU A 74 5.74 -3.06 8.80
N VAL A 75 6.04 -4.12 9.55
CA VAL A 75 6.22 -4.02 11.01
C VAL A 75 7.39 -3.11 11.35
N GLU A 76 8.56 -3.28 10.71
CA GLU A 76 9.73 -2.42 10.92
C GLU A 76 9.41 -0.95 10.65
N ILE A 77 8.70 -0.66 9.55
CA ILE A 77 8.28 0.72 9.24
C ILE A 77 7.38 1.28 10.36
N GLU A 78 6.38 0.52 10.79
CA GLU A 78 5.47 0.97 11.85
C GLU A 78 6.22 1.19 13.18
N THR A 79 6.99 0.21 13.64
CA THR A 79 7.54 0.23 14.99
C THR A 79 8.78 1.10 15.10
N GLU A 80 9.65 1.08 14.08
CA GLU A 80 10.95 1.77 14.11
C GLU A 80 10.90 3.10 13.37
N HIS A 81 10.42 3.11 12.12
CA HIS A 81 10.47 4.31 11.29
C HIS A 81 9.43 5.35 11.71
N MET A 82 8.19 4.92 11.98
CA MET A 82 7.12 5.77 12.50
C MET A 82 7.18 5.92 14.03
N GLY A 83 7.99 5.09 14.71
CA GLY A 83 8.21 5.19 16.15
C GLY A 83 7.02 4.75 17.00
N MET A 84 6.15 3.88 16.47
CA MET A 84 4.95 3.43 17.20
C MET A 84 5.26 2.43 18.33
N GLY A 85 6.51 1.99 18.45
CA GLY A 85 6.95 1.04 19.48
C GLY A 85 6.44 -0.38 19.23
N ASP A 86 6.77 -1.30 20.15
CA ASP A 86 6.41 -2.72 20.02
C ASP A 86 4.91 -2.91 20.26
N ASN A 87 4.13 -2.82 19.19
CA ASN A 87 2.69 -2.94 19.21
C ASN A 87 2.28 -4.36 18.80
N GLN A 88 1.64 -5.10 19.70
CA GLN A 88 1.13 -6.45 19.45
C GLN A 88 0.21 -6.53 18.21
N SER A 89 -0.41 -5.42 17.82
CA SER A 89 -1.29 -5.33 16.65
C SER A 89 -0.57 -4.97 15.33
N ALA A 90 0.69 -4.54 15.38
CA ALA A 90 1.49 -4.16 14.19
C ALA A 90 1.54 -5.30 13.19
N ARG A 91 1.88 -6.50 13.69
CA ARG A 91 1.99 -7.70 12.86
C ARG A 91 0.65 -8.06 12.19
N SER A 92 -0.45 -8.04 12.94
CA SER A 92 -1.77 -8.37 12.39
C SER A 92 -2.23 -7.36 11.33
N ARG A 93 -1.93 -6.07 11.49
CA ARG A 93 -2.21 -5.06 10.44
C ARG A 93 -1.35 -5.27 9.21
N ALA A 94 -0.06 -5.54 9.39
CA ALA A 94 0.85 -5.85 8.29
C ALA A 94 0.42 -7.11 7.51
N GLU A 95 0.03 -8.19 8.20
CA GLU A 95 -0.52 -9.41 7.61
C GLU A 95 -1.78 -9.10 6.78
N ALA A 96 -2.71 -8.32 7.32
CA ALA A 96 -3.94 -7.94 6.61
C ALA A 96 -3.66 -7.14 5.32
N VAL A 97 -2.69 -6.22 5.34
CA VAL A 97 -2.26 -5.46 4.15
C VAL A 97 -1.67 -6.39 3.08
N VAL A 98 -0.79 -7.31 3.48
CA VAL A 98 -0.16 -8.27 2.57
C VAL A 98 -1.22 -9.19 1.94
N ASP A 99 -2.11 -9.75 2.75
CA ASP A 99 -3.20 -10.61 2.28
C ASP A 99 -4.12 -9.87 1.30
N ALA A 100 -4.54 -8.64 1.63
CA ALA A 100 -5.38 -7.83 0.75
C ALA A 100 -4.66 -7.45 -0.57
N THR A 101 -3.36 -7.16 -0.49
CA THR A 101 -2.55 -6.84 -1.67
C THR A 101 -2.37 -8.04 -2.59
N LEU A 102 -2.20 -9.24 -2.03
CA LEU A 102 -2.10 -10.48 -2.82
C LEU A 102 -3.45 -10.90 -3.42
N ALA A 103 -4.55 -10.62 -2.73
CA ALA A 103 -5.90 -10.95 -3.19
C ALA A 103 -6.44 -10.02 -4.29
N ASP A 104 -6.02 -8.74 -4.34
CA ASP A 104 -6.48 -7.79 -5.35
C ASP A 104 -5.58 -7.78 -6.61
N GLU A 105 -5.89 -8.66 -7.56
CA GLU A 105 -5.23 -8.72 -8.87
C GLU A 105 -5.36 -7.41 -9.67
N THR A 106 -6.31 -6.53 -9.32
CA THR A 106 -6.58 -5.25 -10.01
C THR A 106 -5.65 -4.11 -9.58
N ILE A 107 -4.77 -4.35 -8.60
CA ILE A 107 -3.68 -3.43 -8.23
C ILE A 107 -2.73 -3.20 -9.41
N TRP A 108 -2.56 -4.21 -10.27
CA TRP A 108 -1.63 -4.14 -11.40
C TRP A 108 -2.35 -3.82 -12.69
N THR A 109 -2.02 -2.68 -13.28
CA THR A 109 -2.45 -2.34 -14.65
C THR A 109 -1.37 -2.76 -15.63
N TRP A 110 -1.75 -3.59 -16.61
CA TRP A 110 -0.85 -4.05 -17.66
C TRP A 110 -0.97 -3.17 -18.91
N PRO A 111 0.14 -2.88 -19.60
CA PRO A 111 0.09 -2.24 -20.90
C PRO A 111 -0.53 -3.19 -21.95
N ASP A 112 -1.24 -2.64 -22.92
CA ASP A 112 -1.74 -3.41 -24.07
C ASP A 112 -0.59 -3.88 -24.98
N ALA A 113 -0.92 -4.64 -26.04
CA ALA A 113 0.06 -5.15 -26.99
C ALA A 113 0.84 -4.04 -27.74
N GLN A 114 0.44 -2.77 -27.62
CA GLN A 114 1.12 -1.60 -28.15
C GLN A 114 1.84 -0.78 -27.07
N GLY A 115 1.89 -1.25 -25.83
CA GLY A 115 2.54 -0.57 -24.71
C GLY A 115 1.71 0.50 -24.02
N ARG A 116 0.42 0.63 -24.35
CA ARG A 116 -0.45 1.68 -23.84
C ARG A 116 -1.19 1.19 -22.60
N PHE A 117 -1.23 2.02 -21.57
CA PHE A 117 -2.11 1.78 -20.42
C PHE A 117 -3.49 2.34 -20.76
N ARG A 118 -4.55 1.54 -20.57
CA ARG A 118 -5.92 2.05 -20.70
C ARG A 118 -6.15 3.10 -19.61
N VAL A 119 -6.64 4.26 -20.04
CA VAL A 119 -7.09 5.36 -19.16
C VAL A 119 -8.42 5.01 -18.51
#